data_AF-A0A534IVY5-F1
#
_entry.id   AF-A0A534IVY5-F1
#
_cell.length_a   1.000
_cell.length_b   1.000
_cell.length_c   1.000
_cell.angle_alpha   90.00
_cell.angle_beta   90.00
_cell.angle_gamma   90.00
#
_symmetry.space_group_name_H-M   'P 1'
#
loop_
_entity.id
_entity.type
_entity.pdbx_description
1 polymer ?
#
loop_
_entity_poly.entity_id
_entity_poly.type
_entity_poly.pdbx_seq_one_letter_code
_entity_poly.pdbx_strand_id
1 'polypeptide(L)'
;MDLDRWCRALADDVLGAIAATARVIGALVLLFFLPGYLLINALYPRKGELDREYDGLYRLTLGIVLSIAVTVFWSFLLNSFGVNGSTGLGYVVGPNIAGGLIGLSAAFFGLGWWRGAYPWMARLHPALARVPKPGPGELLTEEERDHRVRLKLQELAEKRESLRRAIKDAERRMRMQSSDARTHYEEVRDRSRVELKAVEAKLKELEEERAAELY
;
A
#
# COMPACT_ATOMS: atom_id res chain seq x y z
N MET A 1 -18.97 -48.74 36.56
CA MET A 1 -17.78 -48.62 35.69
C MET A 1 -18.13 -48.31 34.24
N ASP A 2 -19.41 -48.36 33.83
CA ASP A 2 -19.78 -48.18 32.42
C ASP A 2 -20.01 -46.72 31.99
N LEU A 3 -20.45 -45.82 32.88
CA LEU A 3 -20.73 -44.42 32.51
C LEU A 3 -19.49 -43.68 32.00
N ASP A 4 -18.34 -43.83 32.66
CA ASP A 4 -17.09 -43.18 32.25
C ASP A 4 -16.59 -43.70 30.89
N ARG A 5 -16.88 -44.96 30.57
CA ARG A 5 -16.50 -45.58 29.30
C ARG A 5 -17.37 -45.07 28.14
N TRP A 6 -18.68 -44.92 28.39
CA TRP A 6 -19.62 -44.34 27.42
C TRP A 6 -19.36 -42.85 27.15
N CYS A 7 -19.04 -42.07 28.20
CA CYS A 7 -18.67 -40.67 28.03
C CYS A 7 -17.37 -40.48 27.24
N ARG A 8 -16.35 -41.33 27.47
CA ARG A 8 -15.10 -41.28 26.68
C ARG A 8 -15.32 -41.71 25.23
N ALA A 9 -16.10 -42.76 25.00
CA ALA A 9 -16.43 -43.19 23.63
C ALA A 9 -17.17 -42.10 22.85
N LEU A 10 -18.18 -41.46 23.46
CA LEU A 10 -18.87 -40.31 22.85
C LEU A 10 -17.92 -39.13 22.59
N ALA A 11 -17.01 -38.84 23.53
CA ALA A 11 -16.03 -37.77 23.33
C ALA A 11 -15.06 -38.09 22.19
N ASP A 12 -14.57 -39.33 22.10
CA ASP A 12 -13.66 -39.77 21.03
C ASP A 12 -14.36 -39.77 19.66
N ASP A 13 -15.63 -40.19 19.60
CA ASP A 13 -16.44 -40.14 18.38
C ASP A 13 -16.70 -38.69 17.93
N VAL A 14 -17.05 -37.80 18.87
CA VAL A 14 -17.27 -36.37 18.59
C VAL A 14 -15.97 -35.69 18.15
N LEU A 15 -14.85 -35.94 18.85
CA LEU A 15 -13.54 -35.40 18.48
C LEU A 15 -13.08 -35.94 17.11
N GLY A 16 -13.33 -37.22 16.82
CA GLY A 16 -13.08 -37.82 15.52
C GLY A 16 -13.88 -37.16 14.40
N ALA A 17 -15.17 -36.92 14.63
CA ALA A 17 -16.03 -36.21 13.69
C ALA A 17 -15.55 -34.77 13.44
N ILE A 18 -15.24 -34.02 14.50
CA ILE A 18 -14.70 -32.65 14.40
C ILE A 18 -13.40 -32.63 13.60
N ALA A 19 -12.48 -33.55 13.89
CA ALA A 19 -11.20 -33.63 13.18
C ALA A 19 -11.39 -33.98 11.69
N ALA A 20 -12.31 -34.88 11.37
CA ALA A 20 -12.64 -35.23 10.00
C ALA A 20 -13.25 -34.02 9.24
N THR A 21 -14.20 -33.32 9.85
CA THR A 21 -14.79 -32.11 9.27
C THR A 21 -13.76 -31.00 9.08
N ALA A 22 -12.90 -30.75 10.07
CA ALA A 22 -11.83 -29.76 9.97
C ALA A 22 -10.84 -30.09 8.85
N ARG A 23 -10.53 -31.38 8.64
CA ARG A 23 -9.67 -31.85 7.55
C ARG A 23 -10.29 -31.58 6.18
N VAL A 24 -11.60 -31.81 6.02
CA VAL A 24 -12.32 -31.50 4.77
C VAL A 24 -12.34 -30.01 4.50
N ILE A 25 -12.65 -29.18 5.51
CA ILE A 25 -12.63 -27.72 5.38
C ILE A 25 -11.21 -27.24 5.03
N GLY A 26 -10.19 -27.74 5.71
CA GLY A 26 -8.80 -27.41 5.42
C GLY A 26 -8.38 -27.79 4.00
N ALA A 27 -8.81 -28.96 3.51
CA ALA A 27 -8.57 -29.38 2.13
C ALA A 27 -9.27 -28.46 1.12
N LEU A 28 -10.52 -28.06 1.37
CA LEU A 28 -11.24 -27.11 0.52
C LEU A 28 -10.52 -25.75 0.46
N VAL A 29 -10.11 -25.22 1.61
CA VAL A 29 -9.36 -23.96 1.67
C VAL A 29 -8.02 -24.06 0.94
N LEU A 30 -7.29 -25.16 1.14
CA LEU A 30 -6.01 -25.38 0.48
C LEU A 30 -6.14 -25.50 -1.04
N LEU A 31 -7.22 -26.09 -1.53
CA LEU A 31 -7.41 -26.36 -2.96
C LEU A 31 -8.01 -25.16 -3.71
N PHE A 32 -8.97 -24.47 -3.08
CA PHE A 32 -9.75 -23.42 -3.74
C PHE A 32 -9.38 -22.00 -3.34
N PHE A 33 -8.52 -21.79 -2.35
CA PHE A 33 -8.26 -20.45 -1.84
C PHE A 33 -6.79 -20.14 -1.60
N LEU A 34 -6.12 -20.94 -0.76
CA LEU A 34 -4.86 -20.57 -0.14
C LEU A 34 -3.72 -20.27 -1.14
N PRO A 35 -3.36 -21.16 -2.09
CA PRO A 35 -2.23 -20.92 -2.97
C PRO A 35 -2.49 -19.75 -3.93
N GLY A 36 -3.71 -19.62 -4.44
CA GLY A 36 -4.06 -18.52 -5.35
C GLY A 36 -4.10 -17.17 -4.66
N TYR A 37 -4.69 -17.08 -3.46
CA TYR A 37 -4.73 -15.84 -2.69
C TYR A 37 -3.33 -15.37 -2.28
N LEU A 38 -2.46 -16.30 -1.86
CA LEU A 38 -1.06 -15.97 -1.53
C LEU A 38 -0.26 -15.54 -2.76
N LEU A 39 -0.50 -16.17 -3.91
CA LEU A 39 0.14 -15.77 -5.17
C LEU A 39 -0.27 -14.35 -5.58
N ILE A 40 -1.54 -13.96 -5.44
CA ILE A 40 -1.99 -12.59 -5.73
C ILE A 40 -1.36 -11.59 -4.79
N ASN A 41 -1.31 -11.88 -3.49
CA ASN A 41 -0.63 -11.01 -2.54
C ASN A 41 0.87 -10.89 -2.86
N ALA A 42 1.48 -11.92 -3.43
CA ALA A 42 2.84 -11.86 -3.93
C ALA A 42 2.97 -10.99 -5.19
N LEU A 43 2.07 -11.13 -6.17
CA LEU A 43 2.09 -10.33 -7.40
C LEU A 43 1.80 -8.84 -7.12
N TYR A 44 0.72 -8.58 -6.39
CA TYR A 44 0.17 -7.26 -6.07
C TYR A 44 0.26 -7.01 -4.56
N PRO A 45 1.44 -6.67 -4.02
CA PRO A 45 1.62 -6.47 -2.59
C PRO A 45 0.87 -5.24 -2.05
N ARG A 46 0.55 -4.23 -2.88
CA ARG A 46 -0.05 -2.98 -2.37
C ARG A 46 -1.56 -2.96 -2.46
N LYS A 47 -2.20 -2.48 -1.39
CA LYS A 47 -3.63 -2.22 -1.37
C LYS A 47 -4.00 -1.17 -2.42
N GLY A 48 -4.92 -1.50 -3.31
CA GLY A 48 -5.42 -0.60 -4.35
C GLY A 48 -4.67 -0.61 -5.68
N GLU A 49 -3.79 -1.58 -5.93
CA GLU A 49 -3.11 -1.75 -7.23
C GLU A 49 -4.02 -2.30 -8.34
N LEU A 50 -5.03 -3.09 -7.99
CA LEU A 50 -5.98 -3.65 -8.96
C LEU A 50 -7.13 -2.67 -9.22
N ASP A 51 -7.75 -2.21 -8.14
CA ASP A 51 -8.79 -1.19 -8.15
C ASP A 51 -8.87 -0.56 -6.76
N ARG A 52 -8.99 0.77 -6.68
CA ARG A 52 -8.94 1.47 -5.38
C ARG A 52 -10.20 1.25 -4.54
N GLU A 53 -11.35 1.03 -5.18
CA GLU A 53 -12.64 0.85 -4.50
C GLU A 53 -12.93 -0.62 -4.16
N TYR A 54 -12.50 -1.57 -5.02
CA TYR A 54 -12.86 -2.99 -4.89
C TYR A 54 -11.66 -3.94 -4.75
N ASP A 55 -10.47 -3.44 -4.37
CA ASP A 55 -9.23 -4.22 -4.25
C ASP A 55 -9.44 -5.54 -3.49
N GLY A 56 -10.15 -5.49 -2.37
CA GLY A 56 -10.41 -6.68 -1.54
C GLY A 56 -11.25 -7.74 -2.25
N LEU A 57 -12.27 -7.32 -2.99
CA LEU A 57 -13.14 -8.23 -3.74
C LEU A 57 -12.39 -8.84 -4.93
N TYR A 58 -11.62 -8.03 -5.67
CA TYR A 58 -10.81 -8.51 -6.79
C TYR A 58 -9.74 -9.50 -6.34
N ARG A 59 -9.03 -9.22 -5.25
CA ARG A 59 -8.04 -10.16 -4.68
C ARG A 59 -8.69 -11.48 -4.27
N LEU A 60 -9.91 -11.42 -3.73
CA LEU A 60 -10.64 -12.61 -3.33
C LEU A 60 -11.05 -13.45 -4.55
N THR A 61 -11.71 -12.84 -5.53
CA THR A 61 -12.24 -13.54 -6.71
C THR A 61 -11.11 -14.08 -7.58
N LEU A 62 -10.12 -13.24 -7.90
CA LEU A 62 -8.94 -13.66 -8.62
C LEU A 62 -8.17 -14.73 -7.82
N GLY A 63 -8.14 -14.63 -6.49
CA GLY A 63 -7.44 -15.59 -5.62
C GLY A 63 -8.03 -16.99 -5.74
N ILE A 64 -9.36 -17.09 -5.77
CA ILE A 64 -10.06 -18.36 -5.98
C ILE A 64 -9.76 -18.93 -7.36
N VAL A 65 -9.89 -18.11 -8.42
CA VAL A 65 -9.62 -18.54 -9.80
C VAL A 65 -8.17 -19.00 -9.96
N LEU A 66 -7.23 -18.24 -9.40
CA LEU A 66 -5.82 -18.55 -9.46
C LEU A 66 -5.46 -19.80 -8.64
N SER A 67 -6.19 -20.08 -7.56
CA SER A 67 -6.00 -21.31 -6.77
C SER A 67 -6.31 -22.56 -7.59
N ILE A 68 -7.38 -22.52 -8.40
CA ILE A 68 -7.74 -23.59 -9.32
C ILE A 68 -6.63 -23.76 -10.37
N ALA A 69 -6.18 -22.65 -10.98
CA ALA A 69 -5.09 -22.68 -11.96
C ALA A 69 -3.81 -23.31 -11.36
N VAL A 70 -3.35 -22.85 -10.20
CA VAL A 70 -2.16 -23.39 -9.52
C VAL A 70 -2.30 -24.89 -9.23
N THR A 71 -3.47 -25.33 -8.75
CA THR A 71 -3.73 -26.75 -8.47
C THR A 71 -3.66 -27.62 -9.72
N VAL A 72 -4.24 -27.14 -10.83
CA VAL A 72 -4.20 -27.83 -12.12
C VAL A 72 -2.77 -27.89 -12.65
N PHE A 73 -2.04 -26.77 -12.66
CA PHE A 73 -0.64 -26.72 -13.08
C PHE A 73 0.25 -27.64 -12.24
N TRP A 74 0.05 -27.67 -10.92
CA TRP A 74 0.79 -28.57 -10.04
C TRP A 74 0.48 -30.05 -10.34
N SER A 75 -0.78 -30.38 -10.61
CA SER A 75 -1.18 -31.73 -10.97
C SER A 75 -0.56 -32.17 -12.30
N PHE A 76 -0.48 -31.27 -13.29
CA PHE A 76 0.24 -31.52 -14.54
C PHE A 76 1.74 -31.71 -14.32
N LEU A 77 2.35 -30.91 -13.44
CA LEU A 77 3.76 -31.05 -13.08
C LEU A 77 4.02 -32.42 -12.42
N LEU A 78 3.14 -32.86 -11.52
CA LEU A 78 3.25 -34.20 -10.93
C LEU A 78 3.08 -35.30 -11.98
N ASN A 79 2.14 -35.12 -12.92
CA ASN A 79 1.91 -36.07 -13.99
C ASN A 79 3.10 -36.17 -14.97
N SER A 80 3.87 -35.09 -15.17
CA SER A 80 5.03 -35.11 -16.08
C SER A 80 6.19 -35.96 -15.58
N PHE A 81 6.27 -36.24 -14.27
CA PHE A 81 7.23 -37.19 -13.70
C PHE A 81 6.90 -38.66 -14.01
N GLY A 82 5.78 -38.92 -14.69
CA GLY A 82 5.41 -40.25 -15.17
C GLY A 82 4.97 -41.21 -14.06
N VAL A 83 5.12 -42.50 -14.32
CA VAL A 83 4.77 -43.58 -13.39
C VAL A 83 6.01 -44.02 -12.63
N ASN A 84 5.91 -44.14 -11.31
CA ASN A 84 7.02 -44.60 -10.50
C ASN A 84 7.20 -46.11 -10.68
N GLY A 85 8.38 -46.52 -11.18
CA GLY A 85 8.69 -47.92 -11.48
C GLY A 85 8.68 -48.87 -10.27
N SER A 86 8.71 -48.33 -9.05
CA SER A 86 8.70 -49.13 -7.80
C SER A 86 7.29 -49.47 -7.31
N THR A 87 6.29 -48.62 -7.57
CA THR A 87 4.92 -48.78 -7.07
C THR A 87 3.89 -48.99 -8.17
N GLY A 88 4.26 -48.75 -9.43
CA GLY A 88 3.34 -48.84 -10.57
C GLY A 88 2.26 -47.75 -10.58
N LEU A 89 2.33 -46.78 -9.67
CA LEU A 89 1.38 -45.67 -9.53
C LEU A 89 2.03 -44.36 -10.02
N GLY A 90 1.21 -43.44 -10.54
CA GLY A 90 1.64 -42.08 -10.89
C GLY A 90 1.87 -41.21 -9.65
N TYR A 91 2.57 -40.08 -9.83
CA TYR A 91 2.84 -39.13 -8.73
C TYR A 91 1.64 -38.25 -8.35
N VAL A 92 0.54 -38.32 -9.10
CA VAL A 92 -0.72 -37.60 -8.82
C VAL A 92 -1.50 -38.32 -7.73
N VAL A 93 -0.99 -38.25 -6.51
CA VAL A 93 -1.61 -38.82 -5.30
C VAL A 93 -1.87 -37.72 -4.28
N GLY A 94 -2.93 -37.90 -3.46
CA GLY A 94 -3.39 -36.92 -2.48
C GLY A 94 -2.28 -36.31 -1.60
N PRO A 95 -1.36 -37.09 -1.02
CA PRO A 95 -0.25 -36.57 -0.23
C PRO A 95 0.70 -35.65 -1.02
N ASN A 96 1.00 -35.97 -2.28
CA ASN A 96 1.92 -35.18 -3.13
C ASN A 96 1.26 -33.88 -3.57
N ILE A 97 -0.03 -33.91 -3.88
CA ILE A 97 -0.81 -32.70 -4.19
C ILE A 97 -0.86 -31.80 -2.96
N ALA A 98 -1.24 -32.34 -1.80
CA ALA A 98 -1.33 -31.56 -0.56
C ALA A 98 0.04 -30.97 -0.16
N GLY A 99 1.09 -31.78 -0.16
CA GLY A 99 2.45 -31.34 0.18
C GLY A 99 2.95 -30.25 -0.77
N GLY A 100 2.69 -30.40 -2.07
CA GLY A 100 3.06 -29.41 -3.07
C GLY A 100 2.30 -28.09 -2.96
N LEU A 101 0.99 -28.15 -2.73
CA LEU A 101 0.17 -26.95 -2.52
C LEU A 101 0.57 -26.19 -1.24
N ILE A 102 0.89 -26.92 -0.16
CA ILE A 102 1.42 -26.32 1.08
C ILE A 102 2.78 -25.67 0.80
N GLY A 103 3.68 -26.36 0.09
CA GLY A 103 4.99 -25.84 -0.27
C GLY A 103 4.91 -24.58 -1.14
N LEU A 104 4.07 -24.60 -2.18
CA LEU A 104 3.81 -23.43 -3.04
C LEU A 104 3.20 -22.28 -2.24
N SER A 105 2.23 -22.56 -1.37
CA SER A 105 1.64 -21.56 -0.49
C SER A 105 2.69 -20.89 0.39
N ALA A 106 3.57 -21.66 1.02
CA ALA A 106 4.67 -21.14 1.82
C ALA A 106 5.66 -20.30 0.98
N ALA A 107 5.98 -20.74 -0.24
CA ALA A 107 6.84 -20.00 -1.16
C ALA A 107 6.20 -18.65 -1.57
N PHE A 108 4.92 -18.64 -1.95
CA PHE A 108 4.20 -17.43 -2.30
C PHE A 108 4.06 -16.48 -1.12
N PHE A 109 3.80 -17.00 0.08
CA PHE A 109 3.80 -16.19 1.30
C PHE A 109 5.18 -15.54 1.54
N GLY A 110 6.27 -16.29 1.42
CA GLY A 110 7.62 -15.75 1.54
C GLY A 110 7.94 -14.67 0.51
N LEU A 111 7.54 -14.88 -0.75
CA LEU A 111 7.69 -13.89 -1.83
C LEU A 111 6.85 -12.63 -1.58
N GLY A 112 5.59 -12.79 -1.19
CA GLY A 112 4.72 -11.66 -0.85
C GLY A 112 5.22 -10.88 0.35
N TRP A 113 5.73 -11.58 1.38
CA TRP A 113 6.39 -10.93 2.49
C TRP A 113 7.66 -10.17 2.05
N TRP A 114 8.51 -10.75 1.20
CA TRP A 114 9.67 -10.04 0.65
C TRP A 114 9.31 -8.79 -0.15
N ARG A 115 8.16 -8.81 -0.82
CA ARG A 115 7.62 -7.67 -1.56
C ARG A 115 6.83 -6.67 -0.71
N GLY A 116 6.64 -6.92 0.59
CA GLY A 116 5.94 -6.01 1.50
C GLY A 116 4.42 -6.13 1.50
N ALA A 117 3.87 -7.27 1.07
CA ALA A 117 2.42 -7.51 1.03
C ALA A 117 1.73 -7.57 2.41
N TYR A 118 2.51 -7.77 3.47
CA TYR A 118 2.02 -8.00 4.83
C TYR A 118 2.53 -6.94 5.83
N PRO A 119 2.08 -5.68 5.74
CA PRO A 119 2.53 -4.60 6.62
C PRO A 119 2.15 -4.83 8.09
N TRP A 120 1.17 -5.70 8.38
CA TRP A 120 0.83 -6.10 9.75
C TRP A 120 1.97 -6.86 10.45
N MET A 121 2.89 -7.50 9.71
CA MET A 121 4.06 -8.17 10.29
C MET A 121 5.04 -7.19 10.95
N ALA A 122 4.99 -5.90 10.60
CA ALA A 122 5.74 -4.85 11.31
C ALA A 122 5.33 -4.73 12.79
N ARG A 123 4.10 -5.13 13.14
CA ARG A 123 3.62 -5.15 14.54
C ARG A 123 4.21 -6.32 15.35
N LEU A 124 4.66 -7.38 14.68
CA LEU A 124 5.28 -8.53 15.34
C LEU A 124 6.76 -8.26 15.64
N HIS A 125 7.49 -7.67 14.68
CA HIS A 125 8.88 -7.29 14.89
C HIS A 125 9.31 -6.23 13.85
N PRO A 126 10.02 -5.15 14.25
CA PRO A 126 10.40 -4.06 13.35
C PRO A 126 11.30 -4.50 12.18
N ALA A 127 12.11 -5.55 12.34
CA ALA A 127 12.92 -6.11 11.24
C ALA A 127 12.10 -6.83 10.15
N LEU A 128 10.83 -7.15 10.41
CA LEU A 128 9.92 -7.76 9.43
C LEU A 128 9.15 -6.69 8.63
N ALA A 129 9.29 -5.41 9.01
CA ALA A 129 8.67 -4.29 8.32
C ALA A 129 9.32 -4.12 6.94
N ARG A 130 8.56 -4.42 5.89
CA ARG A 130 8.94 -4.16 4.51
C ARG A 130 7.86 -3.27 3.90
N VAL A 131 8.24 -2.06 3.54
CA VAL A 131 7.37 -1.13 2.83
C VAL A 131 7.48 -1.47 1.34
N PRO A 132 6.36 -1.74 0.66
CA PRO A 132 6.40 -1.93 -0.79
C PRO A 132 6.93 -0.63 -1.44
N LYS A 133 7.87 -0.74 -2.39
CA LYS A 133 8.42 0.40 -3.17
C LYS A 133 7.27 1.29 -3.68
N PRO A 134 7.36 2.61 -3.87
CA PRO A 134 6.25 3.43 -4.40
C PRO A 134 5.80 3.00 -5.80
N GLY A 135 4.51 3.14 -6.11
CA GLY A 135 3.93 2.80 -7.42
C GLY A 135 4.13 3.90 -8.47
N PRO A 136 4.11 3.58 -9.78
CA PRO A 136 4.18 4.60 -10.84
C PRO A 136 3.11 5.70 -10.69
N GLY A 137 1.89 5.34 -10.28
CA GLY A 137 0.81 6.30 -10.05
C GLY A 137 1.01 7.20 -8.83
N GLU A 138 1.68 6.70 -7.78
CA GLU A 138 2.02 7.51 -6.61
C GLU A 138 3.16 8.47 -6.89
N LEU A 139 4.16 8.04 -7.68
CA LEU A 139 5.23 8.92 -8.17
C LEU A 139 4.64 10.09 -8.96
N LEU A 140 3.64 9.84 -9.82
CA LEU A 140 2.94 10.90 -10.55
C LEU A 140 2.20 11.86 -9.59
N THR A 141 1.54 11.35 -8.55
CA THR A 141 0.88 12.23 -7.57
C THR A 141 1.86 13.01 -6.69
N GLU A 142 3.01 12.45 -6.35
CA GLU A 142 4.08 13.17 -5.65
C GLU A 142 4.71 14.24 -6.53
N GLU A 143 4.97 13.93 -7.80
CA GLU A 143 5.44 14.90 -8.80
C GLU A 143 4.43 16.03 -9.02
N GLU A 144 3.14 15.72 -9.13
CA GLU A 144 2.08 16.73 -9.21
C GLU A 144 1.99 17.60 -7.96
N ARG A 145 2.16 17.01 -6.77
CA ARG A 145 2.15 17.73 -5.49
C ARG A 145 3.36 18.66 -5.39
N ASP A 146 4.55 18.18 -5.72
CA ASP A 146 5.78 18.99 -5.75
C ASP A 146 5.67 20.08 -6.84
N HIS A 147 5.08 19.80 -8.00
CA HIS A 147 4.85 20.79 -9.05
C HIS A 147 3.91 21.91 -8.59
N ARG A 148 2.78 21.60 -7.94
CA ARG A 148 1.86 22.60 -7.39
C ARG A 148 2.52 23.46 -6.31
N VAL A 149 3.35 22.86 -5.47
CA VAL A 149 4.10 23.60 -4.43
C VAL A 149 5.12 24.55 -5.06
N ARG A 150 5.87 24.09 -6.08
CA ARG A 150 6.81 24.94 -6.84
C ARG A 150 6.12 26.12 -7.50
N LEU A 151 4.96 25.91 -8.13
CA LEU A 151 4.17 26.99 -8.73
C LEU A 151 3.73 28.02 -7.69
N LYS A 152 3.22 27.57 -6.53
CA LYS A 152 2.86 28.48 -5.42
C LYS A 152 4.04 29.30 -4.91
N LEU A 153 5.23 28.70 -4.79
CA LEU A 153 6.45 29.40 -4.38
C LEU A 153 6.86 30.47 -5.41
N GLN A 154 6.79 30.14 -6.71
CA GLN A 154 7.06 31.10 -7.78
C GLN A 154 6.08 32.28 -7.75
N GLU A 155 4.77 32.01 -7.65
CA GLU A 155 3.75 33.06 -7.55
C GLU A 155 3.95 33.98 -6.33
N LEU A 156 4.30 33.41 -5.17
CA LEU A 156 4.58 34.18 -3.97
C LEU A 156 5.88 34.99 -4.09
N ALA A 157 6.91 34.45 -4.74
CA ALA A 157 8.16 35.16 -5.00
C ALA A 157 7.97 36.34 -5.97
N GLU A 158 7.17 36.16 -7.03
CA GLU A 158 6.80 37.22 -7.96
C GLU A 158 5.99 38.32 -7.28
N LYS A 159 5.01 37.96 -6.44
CA LYS A 159 4.24 38.91 -5.63
C LYS A 159 5.13 39.68 -4.65
N ARG A 160 6.10 39.03 -4.03
CA ARG A 160 7.08 39.69 -3.14
C ARG A 160 7.87 40.76 -3.89
N GLU A 161 8.36 40.42 -5.09
CA GLU A 161 9.14 41.35 -5.91
C GLU A 161 8.29 42.52 -6.43
N SER A 162 7.06 42.27 -6.88
CA SER A 162 6.15 43.32 -7.35
C SER A 162 5.78 44.30 -6.23
N LEU A 163 5.51 43.82 -5.02
CA LEU A 163 5.24 44.64 -3.84
C LEU A 163 6.45 45.49 -3.43
N ARG A 164 7.67 44.92 -3.48
CA ARG A 164 8.91 45.68 -3.21
C ARG A 164 9.11 46.81 -4.21
N ARG A 165 8.82 46.58 -5.50
CA ARG A 165 8.88 47.62 -6.53
C ARG A 165 7.83 48.71 -6.29
N ALA A 166 6.59 48.33 -5.99
CA ALA A 166 5.50 49.27 -5.70
C ALA A 166 5.83 50.19 -4.50
N ILE A 167 6.40 49.63 -3.43
CA ILE A 167 6.87 50.40 -2.26
C ILE A 167 7.96 51.40 -2.69
N LYS A 168 8.96 50.95 -3.43
CA LYS A 168 10.07 51.80 -3.89
C LYS A 168 9.58 52.93 -4.80
N ASP A 169 8.63 52.65 -5.68
CA ASP A 169 8.04 53.62 -6.59
C ASP A 169 7.17 54.64 -5.85
N ALA A 170 6.37 54.20 -4.88
CA ALA A 170 5.60 55.08 -4.00
C ALA A 170 6.54 56.02 -3.21
N GLU A 171 7.58 55.48 -2.58
CA GLU A 171 8.58 56.26 -1.85
C GLU A 171 9.33 57.25 -2.75
N ARG A 172 9.65 56.87 -3.99
CA ARG A 172 10.27 57.76 -4.98
C ARG A 172 9.35 58.91 -5.36
N ARG A 173 8.06 58.64 -5.60
CA ARG A 173 7.07 59.67 -5.98
C ARG A 173 6.76 60.61 -4.82
N MET A 174 6.72 60.12 -3.59
CA MET A 174 6.57 60.94 -2.38
C MET A 174 7.64 62.03 -2.24
N ARG A 175 8.87 61.77 -2.69
CA ARG A 175 9.98 62.73 -2.62
C ARG A 175 9.84 63.90 -3.62
N MET A 176 9.03 63.74 -4.67
CA MET A 176 8.92 64.70 -5.77
C MET A 176 7.62 65.53 -5.74
N GLN A 177 6.72 65.26 -4.80
CA GLN A 177 5.35 65.80 -4.79
C GLN A 177 5.10 66.77 -3.63
N SER A 178 4.12 67.67 -3.79
CA SER A 178 3.65 68.59 -2.75
C SER A 178 2.95 67.83 -1.61
N SER A 179 2.74 68.50 -0.46
CA SER A 179 2.26 67.84 0.77
C SER A 179 0.93 67.10 0.60
N ASP A 180 -0.01 67.65 -0.19
CA ASP A 180 -1.33 67.03 -0.43
C ASP A 180 -1.24 65.75 -1.29
N ALA A 181 -0.38 65.73 -2.30
CA ALA A 181 -0.21 64.55 -3.15
C ALA A 181 0.62 63.44 -2.47
N ARG A 182 1.32 63.76 -1.39
CA ARG A 182 2.15 62.81 -0.63
C ARG A 182 1.33 61.83 0.19
N THR A 183 0.20 62.26 0.76
CA THR A 183 -0.69 61.43 1.58
C THR A 183 -1.19 60.22 0.82
N HIS A 184 -1.56 60.38 -0.45
CA HIS A 184 -1.99 59.27 -1.31
C HIS A 184 -0.92 58.18 -1.48
N TYR A 185 0.35 58.59 -1.70
CA TYR A 185 1.45 57.62 -1.84
C TYR A 185 1.87 57.00 -0.50
N GLU A 186 1.63 57.67 0.62
CA GLU A 186 1.83 57.10 1.96
C GLU A 186 0.86 55.94 2.22
N GLU A 187 -0.42 56.11 1.90
CA GLU A 187 -1.42 55.05 2.02
C GLU A 187 -1.09 53.84 1.15
N VAL A 188 -0.66 54.08 -0.10
CA VAL A 188 -0.26 53.01 -1.03
C VAL A 188 0.95 52.25 -0.49
N ARG A 189 1.98 52.96 -0.01
CA ARG A 189 3.18 52.36 0.60
C ARG A 189 2.81 51.49 1.79
N ASP A 190 1.97 51.99 2.69
CA ASP A 190 1.63 51.30 3.93
C ASP A 190 0.78 50.06 3.66
N ARG A 191 -0.15 50.12 2.70
CA ARG A 191 -0.89 48.96 2.23
C ARG A 191 0.05 47.90 1.63
N SER A 192 0.95 48.29 0.72
CA SER A 192 1.90 47.36 0.11
C SER A 192 2.87 46.75 1.13
N ARG A 193 3.24 47.46 2.20
CA ARG A 193 4.05 46.93 3.30
C ARG A 193 3.32 45.87 4.12
N VAL A 194 2.02 46.05 4.37
CA VAL A 194 1.19 45.05 5.06
C VAL A 194 1.06 43.79 4.21
N GLU A 195 0.79 43.94 2.92
CA GLU A 195 0.71 42.82 1.98
C GLU A 195 2.05 42.08 1.85
N LEU A 196 3.17 42.81 1.81
CA LEU A 196 4.51 42.21 1.74
C LEU A 196 4.79 41.33 2.95
N LYS A 197 4.46 41.79 4.17
CA LYS A 197 4.60 40.99 5.38
C LYS A 197 3.76 39.71 5.35
N ALA A 198 2.53 39.78 4.82
CA ALA A 198 1.67 38.61 4.70
C ALA A 198 2.21 37.58 3.69
N VAL A 199 2.79 38.03 2.58
CA VAL A 199 3.45 37.17 1.58
C VAL A 199 4.72 36.53 2.15
N GLU A 200 5.56 37.31 2.86
CA GLU A 200 6.77 36.79 3.49
C GLU A 200 6.47 35.77 4.59
N ALA A 201 5.40 35.97 5.38
CA ALA A 201 4.94 34.99 6.36
C ALA A 201 4.53 33.66 5.70
N LYS A 202 3.76 33.72 4.61
CA LYS A 202 3.34 32.52 3.85
C LYS A 202 4.52 31.79 3.20
N LEU A 203 5.51 32.52 2.67
CA LEU A 203 6.73 31.92 2.14
C LEU A 203 7.49 31.16 3.24
N LYS A 204 7.62 31.77 4.43
CA LYS A 204 8.31 31.16 5.55
C LYS A 204 7.61 29.88 6.03
N GLU A 205 6.29 29.89 6.12
CA GLU A 205 5.48 28.71 6.49
C GLU A 205 5.70 27.55 5.51
N LEU A 206 5.67 27.83 4.19
CA LEU A 206 5.92 26.84 3.15
C LEU A 206 7.37 26.30 3.16
N GLU A 207 8.35 27.13 3.51
CA GLU A 207 9.75 26.72 3.67
C GLU A 207 9.96 25.84 4.91
N GLU A 208 9.30 26.18 6.03
CA GLU A 208 9.33 25.39 7.27
C GLU A 208 8.66 24.02 7.10
N GLU A 209 7.50 23.96 6.42
CA GLU A 209 6.82 22.70 6.09
C GLU A 209 7.74 21.78 5.27
N ARG A 210 8.47 22.34 4.30
CA ARG A 210 9.43 21.58 3.48
C ARG A 210 10.66 21.12 4.25
N ALA A 211 11.14 21.93 5.20
CA ALA A 211 12.26 21.55 6.06
C ALA A 211 11.88 20.38 6.99
N ALA A 212 10.63 20.32 7.43
CA ALA A 212 10.09 19.22 8.23
C ALA A 212 9.85 17.93 7.43
N GLU A 213 9.58 18.02 6.12
CA GLU A 213 9.44 16.83 5.25
C GLU A 213 10.79 16.17 4.89
N LEU A 214 11.92 16.91 5.04
CA LEU A 214 13.27 16.44 4.68
C LEU A 214 14.07 15.83 5.85
N TYR A 215 13.55 15.89 7.09
CA TYR A 215 14.19 15.39 8.32
C TYR A 215 13.29 14.37 9.03
#